data_AF-A0A7S1LN93-F1
#
_entry.id   AF-A0A7S1LN93-F1
#
_cell.length_a   1.000
_cell.length_b   1.000
_cell.length_c   1.000
_cell.angle_alpha   90.00
_cell.angle_beta   90.00
_cell.angle_gamma   90.00
#
_symmetry.space_group_name_H-M   'P 1'
#
loop_
_entity.id
_entity.type
_entity.pdbx_description
1 polymer ?
#
loop_
_entity_poly.entity_id
_entity_poly.type
_entity_poly.pdbx_seq_one_letter_code
_entity_poly.pdbx_strand_id
1 'polypeptide(L)'
;MEGIVSMKLCREKCEQTNNCGAWTWGKTRDVWGLTNMCFLKALEKGDKPKKHRNPKVVSGYLCAEEEKKEMIPSKAMMNTFDLSHHHDVAKSERSLGLLFCWCLMLPGSYEEGLVRWQYKNGANIFGCDASAVYSNKSIQLAHGLETRVVNTSLYCQKGGEFGTALNTDIFMHVWKKVIDDCTFEDYRWTLKADPDTVMVVTRLRPILEDYHDTDEGVYFNNCRMGLHGPLEVFSRNAVKAWSRGSQRCFHHFYKLCAGPCLWGEDMFIDQCLEKVLEVRSVLVERLLTEAHCDPPKGWEDCKDPHSVAFHPMKKLDDHKVCTSNALAASSRKASKDKEDEEDKEEKQEKEEKEEKEEKEE
;
A
#
# COMPACT_ATOMS: atom_id res chain seq x y z
N MET A 1 -34.07 -6.80 10.89
CA MET A 1 -34.29 -5.55 11.66
C MET A 1 -34.71 -4.45 10.70
N GLU A 2 -35.83 -3.80 11.00
CA GLU A 2 -36.37 -2.67 10.24
C GLU A 2 -35.80 -1.33 10.76
N GLY A 3 -35.92 -0.26 9.97
CA GLY A 3 -35.52 1.10 10.37
C GLY A 3 -34.01 1.38 10.39
N ILE A 4 -33.18 0.46 9.88
CA ILE A 4 -31.73 0.64 9.86
C ILE A 4 -31.33 1.46 8.64
N VAL A 5 -31.04 2.75 8.86
CA VAL A 5 -30.86 3.74 7.78
C VAL A 5 -29.52 3.68 7.05
N SER A 6 -28.55 2.93 7.57
CA SER A 6 -27.21 2.82 6.99
C SER A 6 -26.56 1.46 7.23
N MET A 7 -25.61 1.09 6.37
CA MET A 7 -24.78 -0.11 6.55
C MET A 7 -23.93 -0.05 7.82
N LYS A 8 -23.47 1.14 8.25
CA LYS A 8 -22.69 1.33 9.49
C LYS A 8 -23.51 0.91 10.70
N LEU A 9 -24.77 1.36 10.77
CA LEU A 9 -25.67 0.99 11.85
C LEU A 9 -26.03 -0.50 11.82
N CYS A 10 -26.13 -1.10 10.62
CA CYS A 10 -26.32 -2.55 10.48
C CYS A 10 -25.11 -3.35 11.00
N ARG A 11 -23.89 -2.88 10.73
CA ARG A 11 -22.64 -3.45 11.28
C ARG A 11 -22.59 -3.34 12.80
N GLU A 12 -22.80 -2.15 13.35
CA GLU A 12 -22.78 -1.90 14.80
C GLU A 12 -23.82 -2.77 15.53
N LYS A 13 -24.99 -2.97 14.92
CA LYS A 13 -25.98 -3.89 15.47
C LYS A 13 -25.53 -5.35 15.43
N CYS A 14 -24.80 -5.77 14.40
CA CYS A 14 -24.20 -7.11 14.38
C CYS A 14 -23.12 -7.24 15.47
N GLU A 15 -22.24 -6.25 15.63
CA GLU A 15 -21.20 -6.22 16.68
C GLU A 15 -21.80 -6.30 18.10
N GLN A 16 -22.97 -5.70 18.32
CA GLN A 16 -23.69 -5.72 19.59
C GLN A 16 -24.59 -6.96 19.79
N THR A 17 -24.82 -7.76 18.75
CA THR A 17 -25.70 -8.93 18.82
C THR A 17 -24.88 -10.19 19.02
N ASN A 18 -25.07 -10.85 20.17
CA ASN A 18 -24.47 -12.16 20.42
C ASN A 18 -24.80 -13.12 19.28
N ASN A 19 -23.77 -13.85 18.82
CA ASN A 19 -23.86 -14.82 17.74
C ASN A 19 -24.13 -14.22 16.34
N CYS A 20 -23.91 -12.92 16.11
CA CYS A 20 -23.91 -12.35 14.76
C CYS A 20 -22.49 -12.38 14.18
N GLY A 21 -22.26 -13.23 13.18
CA GLY A 21 -20.96 -13.30 12.48
C GLY A 21 -20.95 -12.57 11.14
N ALA A 22 -22.12 -12.37 10.53
CA ALA A 22 -22.27 -11.65 9.27
C ALA A 22 -23.56 -10.82 9.24
N TRP A 23 -23.57 -9.79 8.40
CA TRP A 23 -24.71 -8.92 8.22
C TRP A 23 -24.89 -8.53 6.77
N THR A 24 -26.13 -8.24 6.38
CA THR A 24 -26.51 -7.74 5.05
C THR A 24 -27.45 -6.55 5.21
N TRP A 25 -27.18 -5.44 4.52
CA TRP A 25 -28.00 -4.24 4.52
C TRP A 25 -28.53 -3.93 3.12
N GLY A 26 -29.82 -3.59 3.01
CA GLY A 26 -30.44 -3.20 1.75
C GLY A 26 -30.08 -1.78 1.34
N LYS A 27 -29.26 -1.63 0.30
CA LYS A 27 -28.76 -0.32 -0.16
C LYS A 27 -29.69 0.41 -1.14
N THR A 28 -30.53 -0.33 -1.86
CA THR A 28 -31.47 0.25 -2.83
C THR A 28 -32.74 0.69 -2.11
N ARG A 29 -33.19 1.92 -2.37
CA ARG A 29 -34.44 2.48 -1.85
C ARG A 29 -35.65 1.97 -2.66
N ASP A 30 -36.84 2.09 -2.09
CA ASP A 30 -38.13 1.71 -2.70
C ASP A 30 -38.25 0.24 -3.12
N VAL A 31 -37.48 -0.65 -2.48
CA VAL A 31 -37.61 -2.10 -2.66
C VAL A 31 -38.26 -2.70 -1.43
N TRP A 32 -39.46 -3.26 -1.63
CA TRP A 32 -40.21 -3.95 -0.58
C TRP A 32 -39.37 -5.06 0.06
N GLY A 33 -39.29 -5.06 1.39
CA GLY A 33 -38.48 -6.02 2.15
C GLY A 33 -36.96 -5.79 2.11
N LEU A 34 -36.46 -4.71 1.49
CA LEU A 34 -35.03 -4.37 1.47
C LEU A 34 -34.73 -2.95 1.94
N THR A 35 -35.60 -1.97 1.68
CA THR A 35 -35.38 -0.58 2.13
C THR A 35 -35.26 -0.50 3.66
N ASN A 36 -34.15 0.05 4.17
CA ASN A 36 -33.87 0.16 5.61
C ASN A 36 -33.85 -1.18 6.36
N MET A 37 -33.61 -2.28 5.65
CA MET A 37 -33.56 -3.61 6.23
C MET A 37 -32.12 -4.05 6.51
N CYS A 38 -31.89 -4.52 7.73
CA CYS A 38 -30.66 -5.17 8.15
C CYS A 38 -30.94 -6.64 8.50
N PHE A 39 -30.22 -7.55 7.87
CA PHE A 39 -30.28 -8.99 8.07
C PHE A 39 -29.03 -9.42 8.81
N LEU A 40 -29.18 -9.79 10.08
CA LEU A 40 -28.12 -10.37 10.87
C LEU A 40 -28.08 -11.88 10.62
N LYS A 41 -26.89 -12.45 10.54
CA LYS A 41 -26.65 -13.87 10.27
C LYS A 41 -25.73 -14.43 11.32
N ALA A 42 -26.13 -15.55 11.90
CA ALA A 42 -25.25 -16.33 12.73
C ALA A 42 -24.20 -17.05 11.87
N LEU A 43 -22.96 -17.07 12.36
CA LEU A 43 -21.89 -17.90 11.84
C LEU A 43 -21.25 -18.58 13.05
N GLU A 44 -21.05 -19.90 12.98
CA GLU A 44 -20.32 -20.61 14.02
C GLU A 44 -18.82 -20.35 13.89
N LYS A 45 -18.06 -20.66 14.96
CA LYS A 45 -16.61 -20.46 14.98
C LYS A 45 -15.95 -21.34 13.91
N GLY A 46 -15.44 -20.69 12.85
CA GLY A 46 -14.79 -21.37 11.70
C GLY A 46 -15.65 -21.42 10.43
N ASP A 47 -16.93 -21.03 10.49
CA ASP A 47 -17.79 -20.96 9.32
C ASP A 47 -17.40 -19.83 8.38
N LYS A 48 -17.42 -20.11 7.07
CA LYS A 48 -17.27 -19.09 6.03
C LYS A 48 -18.63 -18.81 5.39
N PRO A 49 -19.08 -17.54 5.32
CA PRO A 49 -20.35 -17.22 4.70
C PRO A 49 -20.32 -17.51 3.20
N LYS A 50 -21.36 -18.19 2.69
CA LYS A 50 -21.54 -18.40 1.25
C LYS A 50 -21.92 -17.09 0.58
N LYS A 51 -21.06 -16.61 -0.33
CA LYS A 51 -21.24 -15.33 -1.03
C LYS A 51 -22.15 -15.50 -2.24
N HIS A 52 -23.21 -14.71 -2.30
CA HIS A 52 -24.10 -14.61 -3.46
C HIS A 52 -24.12 -13.18 -3.96
N ARG A 53 -23.95 -12.99 -5.28
CA ARG A 53 -23.96 -11.65 -5.88
C ARG A 53 -25.38 -11.12 -5.92
N ASN A 54 -25.63 -10.01 -5.22
CA ASN A 54 -26.87 -9.27 -5.32
C ASN A 54 -26.55 -7.76 -5.31
N PRO A 55 -26.83 -7.04 -6.42
CA PRO A 55 -26.47 -5.63 -6.55
C PRO A 55 -27.37 -4.70 -5.72
N LYS A 56 -28.38 -5.18 -5.01
CA LYS A 56 -29.30 -4.37 -4.19
C LYS A 56 -28.93 -4.33 -2.70
N VAL A 57 -27.87 -5.03 -2.30
CA VAL A 57 -27.44 -5.15 -0.90
C VAL A 57 -25.94 -4.91 -0.74
N VAL A 58 -25.53 -4.60 0.48
CA VAL A 58 -24.14 -4.63 0.96
C VAL A 58 -24.08 -5.67 2.08
N SER A 59 -23.02 -6.47 2.14
CA SER A 59 -22.82 -7.42 3.24
C SER A 59 -21.43 -7.28 3.83
N GLY A 60 -21.30 -7.56 5.12
CA GLY A 60 -20.02 -7.65 5.83
C GLY A 60 -20.05 -8.84 6.78
N TYR A 61 -18.88 -9.20 7.29
CA TYR A 61 -18.71 -10.14 8.40
C TYR A 61 -17.64 -9.59 9.33
N LEU A 62 -17.71 -9.97 10.60
CA LEU A 62 -16.73 -9.54 11.59
C LEU A 62 -15.40 -10.21 11.27
N CYS A 63 -14.31 -9.45 11.23
CA CYS A 63 -12.97 -10.02 11.12
C CYS A 63 -12.76 -10.89 12.36
N ALA A 64 -12.64 -12.21 12.16
CA ALA A 64 -12.34 -13.11 13.27
C ALA A 64 -10.98 -12.71 13.85
N GLU A 65 -10.97 -12.37 15.14
CA GLU A 65 -9.74 -12.43 15.91
C GLU A 65 -9.26 -13.88 15.86
N GLU A 66 -8.16 -14.15 15.15
CA GLU A 66 -7.48 -15.42 15.31
C GLU A 66 -6.92 -15.47 16.74
N GLU A 67 -7.72 -16.02 17.66
CA GLU A 67 -7.31 -16.27 19.03
C GLU A 67 -6.04 -17.14 19.02
N LYS A 68 -4.96 -16.55 19.55
CA LYS A 68 -3.69 -17.21 19.85
C LYS A 68 -3.97 -18.51 20.61
N LYS A 69 -3.72 -19.66 19.98
CA LYS A 69 -3.55 -20.91 20.73
C LYS A 69 -2.15 -20.92 21.31
N GLU A 70 -2.05 -20.61 22.60
CA GLU A 70 -0.92 -21.03 23.42
C GLU A 70 -0.82 -22.57 23.35
N MET A 71 0.27 -23.09 22.80
CA MET A 71 0.61 -24.50 22.89
C MET A 71 1.21 -24.77 24.27
N ILE A 72 0.44 -25.39 25.15
CA ILE A 72 0.97 -26.13 26.29
C ILE A 72 1.32 -27.54 25.77
N PRO A 73 2.57 -28.03 25.90
CA PRO A 73 2.93 -29.36 25.42
C PRO A 73 2.36 -30.41 26.37
N SER A 74 1.35 -31.15 25.91
CA SER A 74 0.91 -32.37 26.60
C SER A 74 1.90 -33.49 26.33
N LYS A 75 2.42 -34.08 27.41
CA LYS A 75 3.14 -35.37 27.42
C LYS A 75 2.21 -36.49 26.96
N ALA A 76 2.04 -36.66 25.66
CA ALA A 76 1.62 -37.91 25.06
C ALA A 76 1.97 -37.88 23.58
N MET A 77 2.85 -38.80 23.18
CA MET A 77 3.31 -39.17 21.82
C MET A 77 4.84 -39.08 21.66
N MET A 78 5.54 -39.81 22.52
CA MET A 78 6.69 -40.58 22.06
C MET A 78 6.17 -41.96 21.62
N ASN A 79 6.72 -42.43 20.49
CA ASN A 79 6.56 -43.74 19.84
C ASN A 79 5.33 -43.89 18.92
N THR A 80 5.56 -43.78 17.61
CA THR A 80 5.74 -44.95 16.73
C THR A 80 6.33 -44.50 15.39
N PHE A 81 7.43 -45.15 14.99
CA PHE A 81 7.93 -45.22 13.61
C PHE A 81 6.84 -45.81 12.69
N ASP A 82 6.60 -45.22 11.51
CA ASP A 82 6.55 -45.97 10.24
C ASP A 82 6.65 -45.03 9.02
N LEU A 83 7.33 -45.53 7.99
CA LEU A 83 7.60 -44.90 6.70
C LEU A 83 6.46 -45.18 5.72
N SER A 84 6.23 -44.17 4.86
CA SER A 84 5.68 -44.24 3.50
C SER A 84 4.19 -43.94 3.27
N HIS A 85 4.00 -43.09 2.24
CA HIS A 85 2.79 -42.80 1.47
C HIS A 85 1.63 -42.09 2.16
N HIS A 86 1.58 -40.75 2.07
CA HIS A 86 0.30 -40.04 1.90
C HIS A 86 0.44 -38.77 1.05
N HIS A 87 -0.14 -38.86 -0.16
CA HIS A 87 -0.92 -37.87 -0.90
C HIS A 87 -0.70 -36.37 -0.62
N ASP A 88 -0.39 -35.67 -1.72
CA ASP A 88 -0.56 -34.25 -1.94
C ASP A 88 -1.80 -33.66 -1.25
N VAL A 89 -1.54 -32.72 -0.34
CA VAL A 89 -2.38 -31.53 -0.18
C VAL A 89 -1.44 -30.33 -0.22
N ALA A 90 -0.97 -30.00 -1.43
CA ALA A 90 -0.52 -28.65 -1.70
C ALA A 90 -1.70 -27.73 -1.42
N LYS A 91 -1.66 -27.05 -0.25
CA LYS A 91 -2.48 -25.87 -0.03
C LYS A 91 -2.21 -24.95 -1.21
N SER A 92 -3.24 -24.71 -2.01
CA SER A 92 -3.26 -23.63 -3.00
C SER A 92 -3.00 -22.33 -2.27
N GLU A 93 -1.73 -21.95 -2.10
CA GLU A 93 -1.37 -20.57 -1.81
C GLU A 93 -1.93 -19.74 -2.96
N ARG A 94 -2.86 -18.83 -2.65
CA ARG A 94 -3.16 -17.76 -3.59
C ARG A 94 -1.85 -17.01 -3.81
N SER A 95 -1.31 -17.04 -5.03
CA SER A 95 -0.17 -16.19 -5.38
C SER A 95 -0.58 -14.74 -5.11
N LEU A 96 0.14 -14.09 -4.20
CA LEU A 96 -0.07 -12.67 -3.91
C LEU A 96 0.30 -11.84 -5.13
N GLY A 97 -0.42 -10.74 -5.36
CA GLY A 97 0.05 -9.69 -6.26
C GLY A 97 1.32 -9.05 -5.70
N LEU A 98 2.06 -8.32 -6.53
CA LEU A 98 3.26 -7.63 -6.06
C LEU A 98 2.90 -6.27 -5.44
N LEU A 99 2.20 -5.43 -6.20
CA LEU A 99 2.00 -4.01 -5.86
C LEU A 99 0.53 -3.61 -5.74
N PHE A 100 0.14 -3.16 -4.55
CA PHE A 100 -1.05 -2.34 -4.35
C PHE A 100 -0.66 -0.89 -4.13
N CYS A 101 -1.13 0.02 -4.99
CA CYS A 101 -0.79 1.44 -4.89
C CYS A 101 -2.02 2.29 -4.64
N TRP A 102 -1.90 3.36 -3.87
CA TRP A 102 -3.01 4.27 -3.65
C TRP A 102 -2.54 5.71 -3.51
N CYS A 103 -3.47 6.64 -3.75
CA CYS A 103 -3.26 8.05 -3.52
C CYS A 103 -4.46 8.66 -2.78
N LEU A 104 -4.22 9.76 -2.08
CA LEU A 104 -5.26 10.65 -1.58
C LEU A 104 -5.40 11.80 -2.58
N MET A 105 -6.63 12.09 -3.01
CA MET A 105 -6.93 13.15 -3.97
C MET A 105 -7.87 14.18 -3.34
N LEU A 106 -7.44 15.45 -3.36
CA LEU A 106 -8.22 16.60 -2.96
C LEU A 106 -9.24 16.97 -4.05
N PRO A 107 -10.56 16.89 -3.78
CA PRO A 107 -11.58 17.15 -4.78
C PRO A 107 -11.66 18.63 -5.15
N GLY A 108 -11.96 18.93 -6.41
CA GLY A 108 -12.02 20.29 -6.95
C GLY A 108 -10.66 20.97 -7.10
N SER A 109 -9.56 20.22 -7.05
CA SER A 109 -8.19 20.74 -7.16
C SER A 109 -7.52 20.33 -8.48
N TYR A 110 -6.28 20.80 -8.70
CA TYR A 110 -5.45 20.40 -9.85
C TYR A 110 -5.17 18.89 -9.89
N GLU A 111 -5.26 18.22 -8.74
CA GLU A 111 -4.99 16.79 -8.60
C GLU A 111 -5.97 15.93 -9.39
N GLU A 112 -7.24 16.36 -9.55
CA GLU A 112 -8.21 15.63 -10.38
C GLU A 112 -7.73 15.49 -11.83
N GLY A 113 -7.15 16.57 -12.38
CA GLY A 113 -6.59 16.58 -13.73
C GLY A 113 -5.40 15.64 -13.86
N LEU A 114 -4.53 15.61 -12.85
CA LEU A 114 -3.39 14.72 -12.77
C LEU A 114 -3.83 13.25 -12.70
N VAL A 115 -4.72 12.89 -11.75
CA VAL A 115 -5.18 11.51 -11.56
C VAL A 115 -5.92 11.00 -12.80
N ARG A 116 -6.76 11.82 -13.44
CA ARG A 116 -7.44 11.44 -14.71
C ARG A 116 -6.44 11.15 -15.83
N TRP A 117 -5.41 11.99 -15.97
CA TRP A 117 -4.37 11.79 -16.96
C TRP A 117 -3.53 10.55 -16.65
N GLN A 118 -3.13 10.36 -15.39
CA GLN A 118 -2.37 9.19 -14.95
C GLN A 118 -3.13 7.88 -15.22
N TYR A 119 -4.43 7.83 -14.91
CA TYR A 119 -5.27 6.66 -15.20
C TYR A 119 -5.31 6.35 -16.69
N LYS A 120 -5.51 7.36 -17.53
CA LYS A 120 -5.55 7.19 -18.99
C LYS A 120 -4.24 6.63 -19.58
N ASN A 121 -3.11 6.91 -18.93
CA ASN A 121 -1.78 6.54 -19.43
C ASN A 121 -1.12 5.40 -18.63
N GLY A 122 -1.81 4.79 -17.66
CA GLY A 122 -1.22 3.76 -16.79
C GLY A 122 0.00 4.25 -16.00
N ALA A 123 0.03 5.55 -15.66
CA ALA A 123 1.15 6.19 -14.98
C ALA A 123 0.94 6.27 -13.46
N ASN A 124 2.02 6.53 -12.71
CA ASN A 124 2.00 6.62 -11.25
C ASN A 124 1.35 5.36 -10.62
N ILE A 125 0.39 5.50 -9.69
CA ILE A 125 -0.26 4.37 -9.00
C ILE A 125 -0.97 3.39 -9.96
N PHE A 126 -1.29 3.81 -11.19
CA PHE A 126 -1.98 2.98 -12.17
C PHE A 126 -1.03 2.06 -12.96
N GLY A 127 0.27 2.13 -12.70
CA GLY A 127 1.24 1.13 -13.18
C GLY A 127 1.39 -0.08 -12.24
N CYS A 128 0.72 -0.07 -11.09
CA CYS A 128 0.71 -1.14 -10.11
C CYS A 128 -0.33 -2.22 -10.44
N ASP A 129 -0.21 -3.39 -9.82
CA ASP A 129 -1.09 -4.54 -10.11
C ASP A 129 -2.55 -4.27 -9.66
N ALA A 130 -2.71 -3.47 -8.59
CA ALA A 130 -3.96 -2.82 -8.24
C ALA A 130 -3.75 -1.39 -7.74
N SER A 131 -4.78 -0.58 -7.92
CA SER A 131 -4.77 0.83 -7.55
C SER A 131 -6.05 1.27 -6.82
N ALA A 132 -5.96 2.23 -5.91
CA ALA A 132 -7.12 2.92 -5.33
C ALA A 132 -6.89 4.43 -5.21
N VAL A 133 -7.92 5.22 -5.49
CA VAL A 133 -7.92 6.67 -5.24
C VAL A 133 -8.85 6.93 -4.06
N TYR A 134 -8.33 7.50 -2.98
CA TYR A 134 -9.13 7.92 -1.83
C TYR A 134 -9.44 9.41 -1.92
N SER A 135 -10.61 9.80 -1.43
CA SER A 135 -11.01 11.22 -1.33
C SER A 135 -12.12 11.35 -0.29
N ASN A 136 -12.45 12.56 0.15
CA ASN A 136 -13.61 12.77 1.04
C ASN A 136 -14.95 12.88 0.30
N LYS A 137 -14.94 12.74 -1.02
CA LYS A 137 -16.13 12.69 -1.87
C LYS A 137 -16.07 11.49 -2.82
N SER A 138 -17.24 10.97 -3.21
CA SER A 138 -17.38 10.01 -4.32
C SER A 138 -17.32 10.77 -5.63
N ILE A 139 -16.30 10.51 -6.45
CA ILE A 139 -16.05 11.21 -7.71
C ILE A 139 -15.75 10.15 -8.77
N GLN A 140 -16.55 10.16 -9.84
CA GLN A 140 -16.27 9.37 -11.04
C GLN A 140 -15.17 10.08 -11.85
N LEU A 141 -13.94 9.57 -11.77
CA LEU A 141 -12.78 10.14 -12.45
C LEU A 141 -12.71 9.70 -13.92
N ALA A 142 -13.03 8.44 -14.19
CA ALA A 142 -13.12 7.84 -15.51
C ALA A 142 -14.00 6.60 -15.48
N HIS A 143 -14.34 6.01 -16.63
CA HIS A 143 -15.06 4.74 -16.66
C HIS A 143 -14.28 3.65 -15.90
N GLY A 144 -14.93 3.04 -14.90
CA GLY A 144 -14.31 2.03 -14.04
C GLY A 144 -13.43 2.57 -12.90
N LEU A 145 -13.27 3.89 -12.79
CA LEU A 145 -12.51 4.54 -11.71
C LEU A 145 -13.37 5.54 -10.94
N GLU A 146 -13.72 5.18 -9.72
CA GLU A 146 -14.40 6.01 -8.74
C GLU A 146 -13.56 6.09 -7.45
N THR A 147 -13.56 7.25 -6.81
CA THR A 147 -12.86 7.43 -5.53
C THR A 147 -13.52 6.64 -4.39
N ARG A 148 -12.70 6.13 -3.48
CA ARG A 148 -13.14 5.50 -2.23
C ARG A 148 -13.27 6.55 -1.13
N VAL A 149 -14.47 6.72 -0.60
CA VAL A 149 -14.78 7.81 0.35
C VAL A 149 -14.13 7.59 1.72
N VAL A 150 -13.42 8.62 2.20
CA VAL A 150 -12.91 8.75 3.56
C VAL A 150 -13.71 9.85 4.27
N ASN A 151 -14.40 9.51 5.36
CA ASN A 151 -15.27 10.43 6.07
C ASN A 151 -14.48 11.39 6.99
N THR A 152 -13.71 12.30 6.40
CA THR A 152 -12.96 13.36 7.09
C THR A 152 -12.81 14.61 6.23
N SER A 153 -12.48 15.75 6.85
CA SER A 153 -12.05 16.94 6.11
C SER A 153 -10.64 16.72 5.54
N LEU A 154 -10.37 17.21 4.33
CA LEU A 154 -9.03 17.15 3.74
C LEU A 154 -8.24 18.47 3.87
N TYR A 155 -8.81 19.48 4.54
CA TYR A 155 -8.14 20.76 4.78
C TYR A 155 -7.32 20.71 6.07
N CYS A 156 -6.05 21.09 5.98
CA CYS A 156 -5.15 21.22 7.12
C CYS A 156 -4.40 22.56 7.09
N GLN A 157 -3.87 22.95 8.25
CA GLN A 157 -2.95 24.08 8.36
C GLN A 157 -1.52 23.61 8.11
N LYS A 158 -0.63 24.55 7.73
CA LYS A 158 0.81 24.31 7.78
C LYS A 158 1.36 24.77 9.14
N GLY A 159 2.34 24.05 9.69
CA GLY A 159 2.92 24.39 10.99
C GLY A 159 4.07 23.45 11.38
N GLY A 160 4.43 23.46 12.66
CA GLY A 160 5.59 22.72 13.17
C GLY A 160 6.93 23.39 12.87
N GLU A 161 8.01 22.83 13.40
CA GLU A 161 9.39 23.35 13.27
C GLU A 161 9.83 23.44 11.78
N PHE A 162 9.30 22.55 10.95
CA PHE A 162 9.64 22.43 9.53
C PHE A 162 8.60 23.06 8.58
N GLY A 163 7.52 23.65 9.11
CA GLY A 163 6.48 24.29 8.29
C GLY A 163 5.69 23.33 7.37
N THR A 164 5.57 22.06 7.74
CA THR A 164 4.91 21.01 6.98
C THR A 164 3.39 21.04 7.14
N ALA A 165 2.67 20.27 6.32
CA ALA A 165 1.22 20.11 6.45
C ALA A 165 0.89 19.31 7.73
N LEU A 166 0.07 19.86 8.63
CA LEU A 166 -0.36 19.18 9.86
C LEU A 166 -1.61 18.33 9.58
N ASN A 167 -1.42 17.29 8.77
CA ASN A 167 -2.46 16.44 8.21
C ASN A 167 -2.53 15.05 8.87
N THR A 168 -1.80 14.81 9.97
CA THR A 168 -1.74 13.51 10.67
C THR A 168 -3.12 12.90 10.90
N ASP A 169 -4.08 13.65 11.45
CA ASP A 169 -5.44 13.13 11.70
C ASP A 169 -6.17 12.72 10.40
N ILE A 170 -5.96 13.47 9.32
CA ILE A 170 -6.53 13.17 8.00
C ILE A 170 -5.99 11.82 7.52
N PHE A 171 -4.68 11.64 7.59
CA PHE A 171 -4.03 10.41 7.15
C PHE A 171 -4.31 9.22 8.06
N MET A 172 -4.53 9.42 9.36
CA MET A 172 -5.05 8.36 10.24
C MET A 172 -6.41 7.83 9.76
N HIS A 173 -7.31 8.71 9.31
CA HIS A 173 -8.59 8.31 8.72
C HIS A 173 -8.43 7.61 7.36
N VAL A 174 -7.52 8.09 6.51
CA VAL A 174 -7.25 7.50 5.20
C VAL A 174 -6.65 6.10 5.36
N TRP A 175 -5.61 5.95 6.18
CA TRP A 175 -5.02 4.66 6.49
C TRP A 175 -6.02 3.69 7.13
N LYS A 176 -6.87 4.17 8.03
CA LYS A 176 -7.98 3.36 8.54
C LYS A 176 -8.86 2.84 7.40
N LYS A 177 -9.17 3.68 6.40
CA LYS A 177 -9.95 3.25 5.24
C LYS A 177 -9.20 2.23 4.38
N VAL A 178 -7.89 2.41 4.17
CA VAL A 178 -7.03 1.44 3.46
C VAL A 178 -7.05 0.08 4.15
N ILE A 179 -6.95 0.06 5.48
CA ILE A 179 -7.03 -1.15 6.30
C ILE A 179 -8.42 -1.78 6.19
N ASP A 180 -9.48 -0.99 6.39
CA ASP A 180 -10.87 -1.46 6.35
C ASP A 180 -11.25 -2.04 4.97
N ASP A 181 -10.58 -1.62 3.89
CA ASP A 181 -10.77 -2.14 2.53
C ASP A 181 -10.04 -3.47 2.27
N CYS A 182 -9.10 -3.86 3.14
CA CYS A 182 -8.32 -5.10 3.10
C CYS A 182 -7.58 -5.40 1.77
N THR A 183 -7.56 -4.46 0.80
CA THR A 183 -7.00 -4.72 -0.54
C THR A 183 -5.52 -5.08 -0.44
N PHE A 184 -4.80 -4.46 0.50
CA PHE A 184 -3.37 -4.68 0.73
C PHE A 184 -3.02 -6.13 1.12
N GLU A 185 -3.96 -6.91 1.68
CA GLU A 185 -3.66 -8.27 2.13
C GLU A 185 -3.35 -9.24 0.98
N ASP A 186 -3.91 -8.96 -0.20
CA ASP A 186 -3.72 -9.73 -1.42
C ASP A 186 -2.41 -9.36 -2.16
N TYR A 187 -1.60 -8.41 -1.65
CA TYR A 187 -0.37 -7.93 -2.29
C TYR A 187 0.83 -7.98 -1.34
N ARG A 188 2.03 -8.11 -1.90
CA ARG A 188 3.29 -8.15 -1.11
C ARG A 188 3.71 -6.77 -0.61
N TRP A 189 3.46 -5.74 -1.40
CA TRP A 189 3.83 -4.36 -1.10
C TRP A 189 2.65 -3.41 -1.28
N THR A 190 2.56 -2.43 -0.39
CA THR A 190 1.59 -1.33 -0.41
C THR A 190 2.31 -0.01 -0.53
N LEU A 191 1.89 0.81 -1.49
CA LEU A 191 2.48 2.11 -1.77
C LEU A 191 1.45 3.21 -1.64
N LYS A 192 1.83 4.30 -0.98
CA LYS A 192 1.17 5.60 -1.14
C LYS A 192 2.02 6.43 -2.10
N ALA A 193 1.40 7.04 -3.11
CA ALA A 193 2.07 8.07 -3.92
C ALA A 193 1.13 9.26 -4.13
N ASP A 194 1.64 10.48 -3.96
CA ASP A 194 0.85 11.68 -4.15
C ASP A 194 0.48 11.91 -5.63
N PRO A 195 -0.66 12.57 -5.93
CA PRO A 195 -1.07 12.85 -7.31
C PRO A 195 -0.06 13.69 -8.11
N ASP A 196 0.74 14.54 -7.47
CA ASP A 196 1.79 15.35 -8.11
C ASP A 196 3.18 14.71 -8.04
N THR A 197 3.27 13.42 -7.73
CA THR A 197 4.48 12.62 -7.89
C THR A 197 4.52 11.97 -9.27
N VAL A 198 5.66 12.02 -9.96
CA VAL A 198 5.93 11.20 -11.15
C VAL A 198 6.68 9.96 -10.70
N MET A 199 5.99 8.82 -10.61
CA MET A 199 6.58 7.53 -10.25
C MET A 199 6.68 6.61 -11.47
N VAL A 200 7.86 6.03 -11.67
CA VAL A 200 8.12 5.00 -12.69
C VAL A 200 8.12 3.63 -12.03
N VAL A 201 6.95 2.99 -11.98
CA VAL A 201 6.75 1.71 -11.26
C VAL A 201 7.72 0.61 -11.69
N THR A 202 8.11 0.57 -12.96
CA THR A 202 9.06 -0.43 -13.47
C THR A 202 10.46 -0.30 -12.86
N ARG A 203 10.87 0.91 -12.42
CA ARG A 203 12.15 1.11 -11.70
C ARG A 203 12.10 0.60 -10.27
N LEU A 204 10.91 0.54 -9.67
CA LEU A 204 10.74 0.09 -8.29
C LEU A 204 10.82 -1.43 -8.17
N ARG A 205 10.25 -2.18 -9.12
CA ARG A 205 10.17 -3.66 -9.07
C ARG A 205 11.50 -4.35 -8.73
N PRO A 206 12.64 -4.08 -9.40
CA PRO A 206 13.91 -4.72 -9.06
C PRO A 206 14.41 -4.34 -7.66
N ILE A 207 14.15 -3.11 -7.19
CA ILE A 207 14.51 -2.72 -5.82
C ILE A 207 13.77 -3.59 -4.81
N LEU A 208 12.50 -3.91 -5.05
CA LEU A 208 11.71 -4.72 -4.13
C LEU A 208 12.12 -6.19 -4.09
N GLU A 209 12.83 -6.68 -5.10
CA GLU A 209 13.36 -8.05 -5.13
C GLU A 209 14.51 -8.24 -4.14
N ASP A 210 15.26 -7.17 -3.86
CA ASP A 210 16.36 -7.16 -2.88
C ASP A 210 15.88 -7.22 -1.42
N TYR A 211 14.57 -7.07 -1.17
CA TYR A 211 14.00 -7.01 0.17
C TYR A 211 12.90 -8.06 0.37
N HIS A 212 12.97 -8.74 1.52
CA HIS A 212 11.95 -9.67 1.95
C HIS A 212 11.10 -9.06 3.07
N ASP A 213 9.80 -9.32 3.03
CA ASP A 213 8.88 -8.99 4.11
C ASP A 213 9.24 -9.84 5.35
N THR A 214 9.60 -9.20 6.46
CA THR A 214 9.89 -9.89 7.73
C THR A 214 8.60 -10.08 8.52
N ASP A 215 8.64 -10.85 9.61
CA ASP A 215 7.46 -11.04 10.47
C ASP A 215 6.99 -9.72 11.11
N GLU A 216 7.94 -8.84 11.42
CA GLU A 216 7.70 -7.48 11.94
C GLU A 216 7.33 -6.48 10.83
N GLY A 217 7.74 -6.76 9.60
CA GLY A 217 7.58 -5.90 8.44
C GLY A 217 8.79 -5.02 8.15
N VAL A 218 8.85 -4.58 6.90
CA VAL A 218 9.83 -3.63 6.35
C VAL A 218 9.12 -2.44 5.71
N TYR A 219 9.67 -1.25 5.85
CA TYR A 219 9.29 -0.07 5.05
C TYR A 219 10.52 0.70 4.61
N PHE A 220 10.37 1.51 3.56
CA PHE A 220 11.47 2.28 3.01
C PHE A 220 11.42 3.72 3.48
N ASN A 221 12.55 4.21 3.96
CA ASN A 221 12.85 5.62 4.08
C ASN A 221 13.42 6.12 2.74
N ASN A 222 12.84 7.19 2.19
CA ASN A 222 13.19 7.74 0.88
C ASN A 222 14.13 8.96 0.94
N CYS A 223 14.45 9.47 2.15
CA CYS A 223 15.33 10.61 2.33
C CYS A 223 16.22 10.45 3.57
N ARG A 224 17.47 10.92 3.48
CA ARG A 224 18.41 10.90 4.61
C ARG A 224 17.96 11.70 5.83
N MET A 225 16.99 12.60 5.65
CA MET A 225 16.42 13.44 6.71
C MET A 225 15.16 12.81 7.36
N GLY A 226 14.67 11.68 6.85
CA GLY A 226 13.45 11.02 7.32
C GLY A 226 12.55 10.60 6.18
N LEU A 227 11.52 9.81 6.47
CA LEU A 227 10.52 9.44 5.45
C LEU A 227 9.75 10.68 4.99
N HIS A 228 9.68 10.93 3.68
CA HIS A 228 8.88 12.01 3.12
C HIS A 228 7.61 11.48 2.43
N GLY A 229 6.49 12.17 2.65
CA GLY A 229 5.16 11.77 2.21
C GLY A 229 4.93 11.51 0.71
N PRO A 230 5.60 12.17 -0.26
CA PRO A 230 5.24 12.04 -1.69
C PRO A 230 5.27 10.61 -2.26
N LEU A 231 6.06 9.72 -1.64
CA LEU A 231 6.10 8.30 -1.94
C LEU A 231 6.45 7.48 -0.69
N GLU A 232 5.52 6.69 -0.20
CA GLU A 232 5.75 5.80 0.95
C GLU A 232 5.58 4.34 0.53
N VAL A 233 6.52 3.47 0.89
CA VAL A 233 6.56 2.05 0.46
C VAL A 233 6.64 1.13 1.66
N PHE A 234 5.62 0.29 1.82
CA PHE A 234 5.46 -0.62 2.96
C PHE A 234 5.29 -2.04 2.48
N SER A 235 5.99 -2.97 3.13
CA SER A 235 5.68 -4.39 3.02
C SER A 235 4.28 -4.67 3.61
N ARG A 236 3.70 -5.82 3.24
CA ARG A 236 2.39 -6.22 3.76
C ARG A 236 2.40 -6.34 5.29
N ASN A 237 3.44 -6.93 5.90
CA ASN A 237 3.48 -7.03 7.36
C ASN A 237 3.70 -5.67 8.03
N ALA A 238 4.38 -4.71 7.41
CA ALA A 238 4.45 -3.34 7.93
C ALA A 238 3.05 -2.68 7.98
N VAL A 239 2.20 -2.87 6.97
CA VAL A 239 0.80 -2.39 7.01
C VAL A 239 -0.02 -3.12 8.08
N LYS A 240 0.22 -4.41 8.32
CA LYS A 240 -0.42 -5.15 9.43
C LYS A 240 0.06 -4.64 10.80
N ALA A 241 1.35 -4.34 10.95
CA ALA A 241 1.90 -3.75 12.16
C ALA A 241 1.25 -2.38 12.44
N TRP A 242 1.18 -1.52 11.42
CA TRP A 242 0.46 -0.25 11.49
C TRP A 242 -1.01 -0.44 11.89
N SER A 243 -1.73 -1.39 11.27
CA SER A 243 -3.12 -1.68 11.58
C SER A 243 -3.35 -2.08 13.05
N ARG A 244 -2.43 -2.83 13.65
CA ARG A 244 -2.52 -3.28 15.05
C ARG A 244 -1.97 -2.25 16.04
N GLY A 245 -1.09 -1.37 15.59
CA GLY A 245 -0.24 -0.54 16.44
C GLY A 245 -0.50 0.97 16.40
N SER A 246 -1.10 1.50 15.34
CA SER A 246 -1.24 2.95 15.11
C SER A 246 -1.93 3.69 16.27
N GLN A 247 -2.95 3.09 16.89
CA GLN A 247 -3.58 3.65 18.09
C GLN A 247 -2.62 3.74 19.27
N ARG A 248 -1.78 2.73 19.51
CA ARG A 248 -0.77 2.76 20.57
C ARG A 248 0.25 3.88 20.31
N CYS A 249 0.69 4.05 19.07
CA CYS A 249 1.56 5.15 18.68
C CYS A 249 0.93 6.52 18.96
N PHE A 250 -0.34 6.69 18.57
CA PHE A 250 -1.07 7.95 18.81
C PHE A 250 -1.07 8.32 20.29
N HIS A 251 -1.47 7.39 21.17
CA HIS A 251 -1.47 7.64 22.63
C HIS A 251 -0.06 7.89 23.19
N HIS A 252 0.94 7.15 22.70
CA HIS A 252 2.33 7.31 23.11
C HIS A 252 2.84 8.73 22.79
N PHE A 253 2.70 9.16 21.54
CA PHE A 253 3.19 10.46 21.09
C PHE A 253 2.37 11.62 21.63
N TYR A 254 1.05 11.47 21.75
CA TYR A 254 0.22 12.50 22.37
C TYR A 254 0.64 12.78 23.82
N LYS A 255 0.98 11.72 24.57
CA LYS A 255 1.52 11.87 25.93
C LYS A 255 2.92 12.51 25.90
N LEU A 256 3.80 12.07 25.00
CA LEU A 256 5.18 12.56 24.89
C LEU A 256 5.22 14.06 24.53
N CYS A 257 4.37 14.50 23.61
CA CYS A 257 4.26 15.88 23.15
C CYS A 257 3.37 16.77 24.03
N ALA A 258 2.80 16.23 25.12
CA ALA A 258 1.82 16.91 25.97
C ALA A 258 0.63 17.51 25.17
N GLY A 259 0.17 16.78 24.15
CA GLY A 259 -0.75 17.25 23.13
C GLY A 259 -0.44 16.65 21.76
N PRO A 260 -1.10 17.10 20.68
CA PRO A 260 -0.76 16.66 19.33
C PRO A 260 0.67 17.07 18.99
N CYS A 261 1.48 16.11 18.54
CA CYS A 261 2.77 16.45 17.95
C CYS A 261 2.53 17.24 16.67
N LEU A 262 3.22 18.36 16.49
CA LEU A 262 3.10 19.23 15.31
C LEU A 262 3.87 18.63 14.12
N TRP A 263 3.53 17.40 13.77
CA TRP A 263 4.18 16.56 12.77
C TRP A 263 3.27 16.39 11.55
N GLY A 264 3.89 16.24 10.37
CA GLY A 264 3.21 15.73 9.18
C GLY A 264 2.92 14.23 9.30
N GLU A 265 2.11 13.69 8.40
CA GLU A 265 1.73 12.28 8.45
C GLU A 265 2.93 11.35 8.29
N ASP A 266 3.87 11.74 7.43
CA ASP A 266 5.06 11.00 7.04
C ASP A 266 5.98 10.79 8.22
N MET A 267 6.26 11.85 8.97
CA MET A 267 7.03 11.77 10.19
C MET A 267 6.28 10.99 11.28
N PHE A 268 4.96 11.13 11.39
CA PHE A 268 4.21 10.36 12.39
C PHE A 268 4.25 8.86 12.11
N ILE A 269 4.03 8.43 10.86
CA ILE A 269 4.07 7.00 10.51
C ILE A 269 5.48 6.43 10.63
N ASP A 270 6.50 7.20 10.26
CA ASP A 270 7.91 6.83 10.43
C ASP A 270 8.28 6.62 11.90
N GLN A 271 8.00 7.60 12.76
CA GLN A 271 8.27 7.50 14.20
C GLN A 271 7.47 6.38 14.86
N CYS A 272 6.22 6.16 14.44
CA CYS A 272 5.42 5.05 14.95
C CYS A 272 6.02 3.69 14.57
N LEU A 273 6.27 3.46 13.28
CA LEU A 273 6.74 2.18 12.78
C LEU A 273 8.11 1.85 13.37
N GLU A 274 9.05 2.79 13.34
CA GLU A 274 10.40 2.55 13.81
C GLU A 274 10.50 2.52 15.35
N LYS A 275 10.00 3.54 16.04
CA LYS A 275 10.30 3.74 17.47
C LYS A 275 9.34 3.03 18.43
N VAL A 276 8.13 2.72 17.98
CA VAL A 276 7.06 2.15 18.85
C VAL A 276 6.65 0.75 18.41
N LEU A 277 6.66 0.48 17.11
CA LEU A 277 6.27 -0.81 16.55
C LEU A 277 7.47 -1.68 16.14
N GLU A 278 8.69 -1.13 16.20
CA GLU A 278 9.96 -1.84 15.91
C GLU A 278 10.00 -2.46 14.51
N VAL A 279 9.29 -1.85 13.55
CA VAL A 279 9.32 -2.23 12.13
C VAL A 279 10.63 -1.73 11.51
N ARG A 280 11.26 -2.57 10.69
CA ARG A 280 12.55 -2.23 10.07
C ARG A 280 12.39 -1.13 9.03
N SER A 281 13.07 -0.01 9.25
CA SER A 281 13.26 1.07 8.27
C SER A 281 14.51 0.82 7.42
N VAL A 282 14.43 1.03 6.10
CA VAL A 282 15.57 0.91 5.18
C VAL A 282 15.68 2.17 4.32
N LEU A 283 16.83 2.85 4.36
CA LEU A 283 17.10 3.98 3.48
C LEU A 283 17.32 3.49 2.03
N VAL A 284 16.49 3.99 1.11
CA VAL A 284 16.59 3.73 -0.33
C VAL A 284 16.68 5.07 -1.05
N GLU A 285 17.90 5.59 -1.22
CA GLU A 285 18.15 6.95 -1.73
C GLU A 285 17.61 7.18 -3.15
N ARG A 286 17.51 6.13 -3.96
CA ARG A 286 16.97 6.22 -5.34
C ARG A 286 15.45 6.23 -5.38
N LEU A 287 14.76 6.18 -4.24
CA LEU A 287 13.31 6.05 -4.22
C LEU A 287 12.61 7.36 -4.58
N LEU A 288 13.11 8.50 -4.11
CA LEU A 288 12.50 9.81 -4.32
C LEU A 288 13.56 10.88 -4.55
N THR A 289 13.44 11.59 -5.67
CA THR A 289 14.17 12.85 -5.91
C THR A 289 13.20 14.00 -5.78
N GLU A 290 13.41 14.88 -4.81
CA GLU A 290 12.44 15.94 -4.54
C GLU A 290 13.02 17.24 -3.99
N ALA A 291 12.24 18.31 -4.12
CA ALA A 291 12.59 19.66 -3.68
C ALA A 291 12.99 19.78 -2.19
N HIS A 292 12.47 18.91 -1.33
CA HIS A 292 12.71 18.96 0.11
C HIS A 292 13.75 17.96 0.63
N CYS A 293 14.43 17.23 -0.26
CA CYS A 293 15.50 16.28 0.10
C CYS A 293 16.82 16.56 -0.66
N ASP A 294 17.28 17.80 -0.66
CA ASP A 294 18.56 18.23 -1.26
C ASP A 294 18.81 17.68 -2.69
N PRO A 295 17.90 17.89 -3.65
CA PRO A 295 17.99 17.25 -4.95
C PRO A 295 19.13 17.86 -5.80
N PRO A 296 19.67 17.11 -6.78
CA PRO A 296 20.68 17.63 -7.70
C PRO A 296 20.11 18.78 -8.56
N LYS A 297 20.95 19.69 -9.03
CA LYS A 297 20.51 20.79 -9.90
C LYS A 297 19.88 20.25 -11.20
N GLY A 298 18.72 20.77 -11.57
CA GLY A 298 18.01 20.37 -12.80
C GLY A 298 17.23 19.06 -12.69
N TRP A 299 17.07 18.52 -11.48
CA TRP A 299 16.29 17.30 -11.20
C TRP A 299 14.85 17.38 -11.73
N GLU A 300 14.31 18.59 -11.88
CA GLU A 300 12.97 18.86 -12.39
C GLU A 300 12.75 18.38 -13.83
N ASP A 301 13.84 18.14 -14.59
CA ASP A 301 13.75 17.60 -15.94
C ASP A 301 13.50 16.08 -15.97
N CYS A 302 13.61 15.40 -14.83
CA CYS A 302 13.34 13.98 -14.63
C CYS A 302 14.13 13.05 -15.57
N LYS A 303 15.35 13.45 -15.98
CA LYS A 303 16.20 12.65 -16.86
C LYS A 303 17.11 11.67 -16.13
N ASP A 304 17.18 11.72 -14.80
CA ASP A 304 17.92 10.73 -14.02
C ASP A 304 17.35 9.32 -14.30
N PRO A 305 18.16 8.38 -14.83
CA PRO A 305 17.69 7.03 -15.10
C PRO A 305 17.53 6.17 -13.84
N HIS A 306 18.01 6.62 -12.67
CA HIS A 306 18.06 5.84 -11.44
C HIS A 306 16.91 6.11 -10.48
N SER A 307 16.42 7.35 -10.39
CA SER A 307 15.35 7.70 -9.45
C SER A 307 14.02 7.03 -9.79
N VAL A 308 13.34 6.45 -8.80
CA VAL A 308 12.02 5.83 -8.97
C VAL A 308 10.94 6.89 -9.13
N ALA A 309 11.03 7.98 -8.36
CA ALA A 309 10.04 9.04 -8.36
C ALA A 309 10.63 10.45 -8.29
N PHE A 310 9.86 11.41 -8.82
CA PHE A 310 10.17 12.84 -8.81
C PHE A 310 8.98 13.65 -8.25
N HIS A 311 9.26 14.60 -7.36
CA HIS A 311 8.22 15.42 -6.72
C HIS A 311 8.74 16.83 -6.34
N PRO A 312 7.94 17.91 -6.43
CA PRO A 312 6.56 17.98 -6.93
C PRO A 312 6.44 18.28 -8.42
N MET A 313 5.37 17.76 -9.05
CA MET A 313 4.99 17.99 -10.46
C MET A 313 3.51 18.40 -10.55
N LYS A 314 3.19 19.58 -10.01
CA LYS A 314 1.79 20.04 -9.83
C LYS A 314 1.05 20.38 -11.12
N LYS A 315 1.77 20.96 -12.09
CA LYS A 315 1.16 21.34 -13.37
C LYS A 315 1.12 20.12 -14.27
N LEU A 316 -0.02 19.92 -14.92
CA LEU A 316 -0.24 18.77 -15.80
C LEU A 316 0.80 18.69 -16.93
N ASP A 317 1.22 19.81 -17.51
CA ASP A 317 2.19 19.78 -18.60
C ASP A 317 3.62 19.47 -18.10
N ASP A 318 4.01 20.01 -16.94
CA ASP A 318 5.29 19.65 -16.29
C ASP A 318 5.30 18.14 -15.93
N HIS A 319 4.19 17.62 -15.40
CA HIS A 319 4.02 16.19 -15.07
C HIS A 319 4.16 15.29 -16.30
N LYS A 320 3.55 15.67 -17.43
CA LYS A 320 3.68 14.96 -18.71
C LYS A 320 5.12 14.94 -19.22
N VAL A 321 5.79 16.10 -19.19
CA VAL A 321 7.18 16.24 -19.65
C VAL A 321 8.10 15.38 -18.78
N CYS A 322 7.97 15.50 -17.46
CA CYS A 322 8.72 14.70 -16.50
C CYS A 322 8.50 13.19 -16.70
N THR A 323 7.24 12.75 -16.84
CA THR A 323 6.92 11.34 -17.13
C THR A 323 7.57 10.86 -18.43
N SER A 324 7.52 11.67 -19.48
CA SER A 324 8.11 11.32 -20.78
C SER A 324 9.63 11.20 -20.70
N ASN A 325 10.29 12.14 -20.00
CA ASN A 325 11.73 12.12 -19.81
C ASN A 325 12.19 10.92 -18.97
N ALA A 326 11.47 10.61 -17.88
CA ALA A 326 11.79 9.49 -17.02
C ALA A 326 11.62 8.14 -17.74
N LEU A 327 10.55 7.98 -18.54
CA LEU A 327 10.39 6.78 -19.35
C LEU A 327 11.48 6.66 -20.42
N ALA A 328 11.80 7.74 -21.13
CA ALA A 328 12.88 7.75 -22.13
C ALA A 328 14.26 7.44 -21.51
N ALA A 329 14.55 7.97 -20.32
CA ALA A 329 15.77 7.64 -19.58
C ALA A 329 15.85 6.16 -19.19
N SER A 330 14.72 5.54 -18.83
CA SER A 330 14.65 4.10 -18.54
C SER A 330 14.97 3.25 -19.77
N SER A 331 14.40 3.59 -20.92
CA SER A 331 14.68 2.87 -22.17
C SER A 331 16.14 3.00 -22.59
N ARG A 332 16.73 4.20 -22.51
CA ARG A 332 18.15 4.40 -22.82
C ARG A 332 19.07 3.60 -21.90
N LYS A 333 18.76 3.57 -20.59
CA LYS A 333 19.52 2.77 -19.63
C LYS A 333 19.42 1.27 -19.97
N ALA A 334 18.22 0.77 -20.23
CA ALA A 334 18.02 -0.63 -20.59
C ALA A 334 18.74 -1.04 -21.88
N SER A 335 18.81 -0.17 -22.89
CA SER A 335 19.63 -0.40 -24.09
C SER A 335 21.12 -0.47 -23.75
N LYS A 336 21.61 0.48 -22.96
CA LYS A 336 23.02 0.53 -22.56
C LYS A 336 23.43 -0.65 -21.68
N ASP A 337 22.60 -1.04 -20.72
CA ASP A 337 22.87 -2.19 -19.85
C ASP A 337 23.04 -3.48 -20.68
N LYS A 338 22.24 -3.65 -21.75
CA LYS A 338 22.36 -4.80 -22.66
C LYS A 338 23.65 -4.76 -23.49
N GLU A 339 23.98 -3.59 -24.05
CA GLU A 339 25.26 -3.41 -24.77
C GLU A 339 26.46 -3.71 -23.85
N ASP A 340 26.44 -3.22 -22.61
CA ASP A 340 27.49 -3.46 -21.61
C ASP A 340 27.57 -4.94 -21.16
N GLU A 341 26.46 -5.69 -21.18
CA GLU A 341 26.42 -7.13 -20.91
C GLU A 341 27.00 -7.94 -22.09
N GLU A 342 26.59 -7.64 -23.33
CA GLU A 342 27.11 -8.29 -24.54
C GLU A 342 28.64 -8.08 -24.67
N ASP A 343 29.13 -6.86 -24.41
CA ASP A 343 30.56 -6.53 -24.42
C ASP A 343 31.36 -7.31 -23.35
N LYS A 344 30.74 -7.63 -22.20
CA LYS A 344 31.38 -8.42 -21.14
C LYS A 344 31.43 -9.89 -21.49
N GLU A 345 30.36 -10.44 -22.05
CA GLU A 345 30.31 -11.83 -22.51
C GLU A 345 31.35 -12.06 -23.62
N GLU A 346 31.48 -11.13 -24.59
CA GLU A 346 32.50 -11.22 -25.63
C GLU A 346 33.94 -11.18 -25.09
N LYS A 347 34.20 -10.37 -24.05
CA LYS A 347 35.53 -10.32 -23.41
C LYS A 347 35.83 -11.60 -22.65
N GLN A 348 34.87 -12.12 -21.90
CA GLN A 348 35.04 -13.36 -21.15
C GLN A 348 35.29 -14.54 -22.10
N GLU A 349 34.58 -14.61 -23.24
CA GLU A 349 34.84 -15.66 -24.25
C GLU A 349 36.24 -15.56 -24.87
N LYS A 350 36.79 -14.35 -25.01
CA LYS A 350 38.16 -14.15 -25.53
C LYS A 350 39.20 -14.58 -24.49
N GLU A 351 39.03 -14.16 -23.24
CA GLU A 351 39.91 -14.57 -22.12
C GLU A 351 39.90 -16.10 -21.93
N GLU A 352 38.72 -16.75 -22.01
CA GLU A 352 38.62 -18.21 -21.92
C GLU A 352 39.25 -18.95 -23.11
N LYS A 353 39.31 -18.33 -24.29
CA LYS A 353 40.01 -18.90 -25.47
C LYS A 353 41.52 -18.76 -25.32
N GLU A 354 42.00 -17.60 -24.90
CA GLU A 354 43.43 -17.36 -24.64
C GLU A 354 43.96 -18.28 -23.53
N GLU A 355 43.21 -18.47 -22.44
CA GLU A 355 43.60 -19.41 -21.37
C GLU A 355 43.63 -20.88 -21.81
N LYS A 356 42.86 -21.26 -22.83
CA LYS A 356 42.87 -22.63 -23.37
C LYS A 356 44.07 -22.84 -24.27
N GLU A 357 44.41 -21.85 -25.08
CA GLU A 357 45.60 -21.89 -25.94
C GLU A 357 46.89 -21.94 -25.11
N GLU A 358 46.99 -21.19 -24.01
CA GLU A 358 48.16 -21.25 -23.10
C GLU A 358 48.28 -22.57 -22.32
N LYS A 359 47.22 -23.37 -22.19
CA LYS A 359 47.25 -24.69 -21.52
C LYS A 359 47.59 -25.84 -22.47
N GLU A 360 47.59 -25.60 -23.78
CA GLU A 360 47.92 -26.58 -24.82
C GLU A 360 49.38 -26.46 -25.34
N GLU A 361 50.08 -25.37 -25.02
CA GLU A 361 51.55 -25.24 -25.14
C GLU A 361 52.30 -25.75 -23.89
#